data_AF-A0AA86V3L2-F1
#
_entry.id   AF-A0AA86V3L2-F1
#
_cell.length_a   1.000
_cell.length_b   1.000
_cell.length_c   1.000
_cell.angle_alpha   90.00
_cell.angle_beta   90.00
_cell.angle_gamma   90.00
#
_symmetry.space_group_name_H-M   'P 1'
#
loop_
_entity.id
_entity.type
_entity.pdbx_description
1 polymer ?
#
loop_
_entity_poly.entity_id
_entity_poly.type
_entity_poly.pdbx_seq_one_letter_code
_entity_poly.pdbx_strand_id
1 'polypeptide(L)'
;MAIEMTEGATKSKNANANGVNENGKKIIRIQVSKAKKPFFFYLNLAKKYIKQDNDVELCALGTAIPTVVIISEILKSNGWAIEKNIMTSTVGSKEDKEAWDFAGKGCRYGTKHS
;
A
#
# COMPACT_ATOMS: atom_id res chain seq x y z
N MET A 1 21.96 -33.38 -17.67
CA MET A 1 21.05 -33.12 -16.54
C MET A 1 20.70 -31.65 -16.56
N ALA A 2 19.56 -31.30 -17.13
CA ALA A 2 18.99 -29.95 -17.02
C ALA A 2 18.12 -29.92 -15.76
N ILE A 3 18.27 -28.89 -14.93
CA ILE A 3 17.41 -28.64 -13.77
C ILE A 3 16.68 -27.33 -14.06
N GLU A 4 15.37 -27.46 -14.27
CA GLU A 4 14.44 -26.41 -14.64
C GLU A 4 14.29 -25.36 -13.53
N MET A 5 14.34 -24.09 -13.92
CA MET A 5 13.90 -22.97 -13.10
C MET A 5 12.37 -22.86 -13.22
N THR A 6 11.63 -23.18 -12.17
CA THR A 6 10.17 -22.97 -12.14
C THR A 6 9.85 -21.60 -11.54
N GLU A 7 9.56 -20.63 -12.41
CA GLU A 7 9.08 -19.30 -12.04
C GLU A 7 7.62 -19.35 -11.58
N GLY A 8 7.41 -19.41 -10.26
CA GLY A 8 6.10 -19.29 -9.64
C GLY A 8 5.62 -17.83 -9.58
N ALA A 9 5.14 -17.28 -10.69
CA ALA A 9 4.53 -15.95 -10.74
C ALA A 9 3.16 -15.92 -10.03
N THR A 10 3.16 -15.67 -8.71
CA THR A 10 1.92 -15.40 -7.96
C THR A 10 1.40 -13.99 -8.27
N LYS A 11 0.47 -13.94 -9.22
CA LYS A 11 -0.33 -12.80 -9.66
C LYS A 11 -1.29 -12.37 -8.54
N SER A 12 -0.80 -11.55 -7.61
CA SER A 12 -1.66 -10.95 -6.58
C SER A 12 -2.52 -9.86 -7.23
N LYS A 13 -3.82 -10.15 -7.35
CA LYS A 13 -4.86 -9.21 -7.73
C LYS A 13 -4.95 -8.14 -6.63
N ASN A 14 -4.56 -6.91 -6.97
CA ASN A 14 -4.63 -5.78 -6.04
C ASN A 14 -6.10 -5.38 -5.86
N ALA A 15 -6.69 -5.76 -4.73
CA ALA A 15 -8.03 -5.34 -4.34
C ALA A 15 -7.99 -3.83 -4.08
N ASN A 16 -8.52 -3.08 -5.04
CA ASN A 16 -8.51 -1.63 -5.04
C ASN A 16 -9.57 -1.10 -4.05
N ALA A 17 -9.25 -1.14 -2.75
CA ALA A 17 -10.08 -0.55 -1.70
C ALA A 17 -9.88 0.97 -1.71
N ASN A 18 -10.54 1.65 -2.66
CA ASN A 18 -10.57 3.10 -2.70
C ASN A 18 -11.62 3.60 -1.72
N GLY A 19 -11.20 4.39 -0.74
CA GLY A 19 -12.11 5.24 0.04
C GLY A 19 -12.43 6.52 -0.72
N VAL A 20 -13.57 7.14 -0.42
CA VAL A 20 -13.89 8.49 -0.88
C VAL A 20 -13.66 9.43 0.29
N ASN A 21 -12.90 10.50 0.08
CA ASN A 21 -12.70 11.57 1.05
C ASN A 21 -13.95 12.46 1.11
N GLU A 22 -14.14 13.18 2.22
CA GLU A 22 -15.23 14.13 2.53
C GLU A 22 -15.40 15.23 1.46
N ASN A 23 -14.37 15.47 0.62
CA ASN A 23 -14.42 16.36 -0.54
C ASN A 23 -14.78 15.67 -1.88
N GLY A 24 -15.26 14.43 -1.86
CA GLY A 24 -15.58 13.63 -3.06
C GLY A 24 -14.35 13.11 -3.83
N LYS A 25 -13.13 13.37 -3.34
CA LYS A 25 -11.87 12.93 -3.95
C LYS A 25 -11.58 11.47 -3.60
N LYS A 26 -11.13 10.71 -4.59
CA LYS A 26 -10.81 9.29 -4.42
C LYS A 26 -9.47 9.14 -3.69
N ILE A 27 -9.45 8.32 -2.65
CA ILE A 27 -8.24 7.97 -1.90
C ILE A 27 -7.67 6.69 -2.48
N ILE A 28 -6.48 6.78 -3.06
CA ILE A 28 -5.76 5.66 -3.63
C ILE A 28 -4.74 5.13 -2.63
N ARG A 29 -4.96 3.89 -2.18
CA ARG A 29 -4.05 3.19 -1.27
C ARG A 29 -3.00 2.40 -2.05
N ILE A 30 -1.74 2.70 -1.82
CA ILE A 30 -0.59 2.02 -2.42
C ILE A 30 0.10 1.21 -1.34
N GLN A 31 -0.04 -0.12 -1.43
CA GLN A 31 0.71 -1.04 -0.58
C GLN A 31 2.09 -1.29 -1.18
N VAL A 32 3.12 -0.87 -0.45
CA VAL A 32 4.52 -1.01 -0.81
C VAL A 32 5.07 -2.31 -0.22
N SER A 33 5.72 -3.09 -1.08
CA SER A 33 6.38 -4.35 -0.74
C SER A 33 7.75 -4.40 -1.40
N LYS A 34 8.75 -4.98 -0.74
CA LYS A 34 10.14 -5.00 -1.24
C LYS A 34 10.40 -6.05 -2.33
N ALA A 35 9.64 -7.14 -2.34
CA ALA A 35 10.04 -8.36 -3.06
C ALA A 35 9.70 -8.39 -4.57
N LYS A 36 8.69 -7.65 -5.03
CA LYS A 36 8.11 -7.87 -6.38
C LYS A 36 8.14 -6.67 -7.33
N LYS A 37 8.35 -5.46 -6.81
CA LYS A 37 8.24 -4.23 -7.61
C LYS A 37 9.49 -3.39 -7.45
N PRO A 38 10.06 -2.86 -8.55
CA PRO A 38 11.21 -1.98 -8.47
C PRO A 38 10.83 -0.68 -7.76
N PHE A 39 11.81 -0.05 -7.11
CA PHE A 39 11.62 1.18 -6.33
C PHE A 39 10.84 2.27 -7.09
N PHE A 40 11.25 2.57 -8.32
CA PHE A 40 10.65 3.62 -9.15
C PHE A 40 9.19 3.36 -9.54
N PHE A 41 8.72 2.12 -9.45
CA PHE A 41 7.32 1.80 -9.76
C PHE A 41 6.36 2.55 -8.82
N TYR A 42 6.63 2.52 -7.52
CA TYR A 42 5.80 3.17 -6.52
C TYR A 42 5.87 4.70 -6.62
N LEU A 43 7.06 5.23 -6.94
CA LEU A 43 7.25 6.68 -7.16
C LEU A 43 6.44 7.18 -8.37
N ASN A 44 6.50 6.47 -9.49
CA ASN A 44 5.76 6.84 -10.70
C ASN A 44 4.25 6.69 -10.52
N LEU A 45 3.83 5.67 -9.77
CA LEU A 45 2.43 5.43 -9.46
C LEU A 45 1.86 6.56 -8.59
N ALA A 46 2.58 6.95 -7.54
CA ALA A 46 2.19 8.08 -6.69
C ALA A 46 2.08 9.37 -7.51
N LYS A 47 3.09 9.69 -8.34
CA LYS A 47 3.05 10.85 -9.24
C LYS A 47 1.82 10.84 -10.16
N LYS A 48 1.47 9.68 -10.72
CA LYS A 48 0.30 9.55 -11.60
C LYS A 48 -1.01 9.87 -10.86
N TYR A 49 -1.19 9.37 -9.64
CA TYR A 49 -2.42 9.58 -8.89
C TYR A 49 -2.55 11.00 -8.33
N ILE A 50 -1.44 11.59 -7.89
CA ILE A 50 -1.41 13.00 -7.45
C ILE A 50 -1.78 13.93 -8.62
N LYS A 51 -1.26 13.66 -9.84
CA LYS A 51 -1.63 14.42 -11.06
C LYS A 51 -3.11 14.32 -11.43
N GLN A 52 -3.81 13.31 -10.94
CA GLN A 52 -5.25 13.11 -11.16
C GLN A 52 -6.10 13.73 -10.03
N ASP A 53 -5.52 14.63 -9.23
CA ASP A 53 -6.14 15.27 -8.05
C ASP A 53 -6.66 14.27 -7.00
N ASN A 54 -6.10 13.05 -6.98
CA ASN A 54 -6.44 12.04 -6.00
C ASN A 54 -5.50 12.12 -4.80
N ASP A 55 -6.04 11.79 -3.64
CA ASP A 55 -5.24 11.61 -2.44
C ASP A 55 -4.54 10.24 -2.49
N VAL A 56 -3.27 10.20 -2.13
CA VAL A 56 -2.46 8.98 -2.14
C VAL A 56 -2.04 8.62 -0.73
N GLU A 57 -2.40 7.41 -0.31
CA GLU A 57 -1.96 6.81 0.96
C GLU A 57 -0.90 5.74 0.68
N LEU A 58 0.29 5.89 1.26
CA LEU A 58 1.37 4.92 1.15
C LEU A 58 1.37 4.02 2.39
N CYS A 59 1.26 2.71 2.21
CA CYS A 59 1.27 1.74 3.31
C CYS A 59 2.43 0.76 3.13
N ALA A 60 3.15 0.44 4.21
CA ALA A 60 4.22 -0.55 4.21
C ALA A 60 4.25 -1.32 5.52
N LEU A 61 4.80 -2.54 5.47
CA LEU A 61 5.01 -3.39 6.64
C LEU A 61 6.45 -3.89 6.70
N GLY A 62 7.00 -3.92 7.91
CA GLY A 62 8.34 -4.46 8.19
C GLY A 62 9.42 -3.79 7.35
N THR A 63 10.20 -4.59 6.61
CA THR A 63 11.38 -4.12 5.85
C THR A 63 11.05 -3.21 4.67
N ALA A 64 9.78 -3.02 4.33
CA ALA A 64 9.33 -2.09 3.29
C ALA A 64 9.08 -0.66 3.82
N ILE A 65 9.05 -0.45 5.15
CA ILE A 65 8.80 0.86 5.77
C ILE A 65 9.81 1.92 5.29
N PRO A 66 11.14 1.66 5.25
CA PRO A 66 12.11 2.65 4.78
C PRO A 66 11.83 3.13 3.35
N THR A 67 11.36 2.24 2.48
CA THR A 67 11.01 2.57 1.10
C THR A 67 9.89 3.59 1.03
N VAL A 68 8.85 3.47 1.86
CA VAL A 68 7.75 4.44 1.91
C VAL A 68 8.22 5.79 2.42
N VAL A 69 9.10 5.81 3.43
CA VAL A 69 9.70 7.04 3.96
C VAL A 69 10.49 7.78 2.88
N ILE A 70 11.33 7.06 2.14
CA ILE A 70 12.11 7.65 1.05
C ILE A 70 11.18 8.20 -0.05
N ILE A 71 10.13 7.46 -0.43
CA ILE A 71 9.20 7.93 -1.46
C ILE A 71 8.47 9.20 -1.00
N SER A 72 8.00 9.26 0.25
CA SER A 72 7.31 10.45 0.76
C SER A 72 8.25 11.66 0.83
N GLU A 73 9.51 11.45 1.20
CA GLU A 73 10.54 12.49 1.20
C GLU A 73 10.84 13.01 -0.21
N ILE A 74 11.00 12.13 -1.20
CA ILE A 74 11.21 12.52 -2.61
C ILE A 74 10.01 13.31 -3.15
N LEU A 75 8.78 12.92 -2.81
CA LEU A 75 7.58 13.62 -3.27
C LEU A 75 7.45 15.02 -2.65
N LYS A 76 7.77 15.16 -1.36
CA LYS A 76 7.78 16.46 -0.67
C LYS A 76 8.91 17.36 -1.15
N SER A 77 10.13 16.83 -1.23
CA SER A 77 11.33 17.57 -1.66
C SER A 77 11.18 18.16 -3.06
N ASN A 78 10.56 17.40 -3.98
CA ASN A 78 10.32 17.86 -5.35
C ASN A 78 9.02 18.69 -5.51
N GLY A 79 8.32 19.02 -4.42
CA GLY A 79 7.10 19.83 -4.45
C GLY A 79 5.88 19.15 -5.10
N TRP A 80 5.87 17.81 -5.22
CA TRP A 80 4.75 17.09 -5.83
C TRP A 80 3.60 16.84 -4.86
N ALA A 81 3.90 16.66 -3.57
CA ALA A 81 2.91 16.31 -2.56
C ALA A 81 3.13 17.07 -1.25
N ILE A 82 2.04 17.31 -0.54
CA ILE A 82 2.05 17.77 0.85
C ILE A 82 1.58 16.61 1.72
N GLU A 83 2.26 16.44 2.85
CA GLU A 83 1.88 15.47 3.89
C GLU A 83 0.57 15.90 4.55
N LYS A 84 -0.40 14.97 4.64
CA LYS A 84 -1.63 15.18 5.42
C LYS A 84 -1.57 14.51 6.78
N ASN A 85 -1.13 13.25 6.83
CA ASN A 85 -1.09 12.44 8.03
C ASN A 85 -0.02 11.36 7.90
N ILE A 86 0.66 11.06 9.02
CA ILE A 86 1.58 9.92 9.15
C ILE A 86 1.07 9.07 10.31
N MET A 87 0.71 7.81 10.01
CA MET A 87 0.22 6.86 11.00
C MET A 87 1.07 5.59 10.97
N THR A 88 1.47 5.13 12.15
CA THR A 88 2.14 3.84 12.36
C THR A 88 1.28 2.98 13.28
N SER A 89 1.04 1.74 12.89
CA SER A 89 0.34 0.77 13.73
C SER A 89 1.12 -0.54 13.77
N THR A 90 1.06 -1.20 14.92
CA THR A 90 1.58 -2.56 15.05
C THR A 90 0.47 -3.53 14.67
N VAL A 91 0.75 -4.43 13.74
CA VAL A 91 -0.15 -5.53 13.38
C VAL A 91 0.41 -6.84 13.94
N GLY A 92 -0.39 -7.56 14.71
CA GLY A 92 -0.05 -8.91 15.18
C GLY A 92 -0.35 -9.92 14.08
N SER A 93 0.66 -10.63 13.60
CA SER A 93 0.48 -11.76 12.69
C SER A 93 0.37 -13.05 13.51
N LYS A 94 -0.72 -13.81 13.34
CA LYS A 94 -0.77 -15.19 13.84
C LYS A 94 0.05 -16.06 12.88
N GLU A 95 1.19 -16.55 13.36
CA GLU A 95 1.98 -17.57 12.65
C GLU A 95 1.41 -18.95 12.97
N ASP A 96 0.21 -19.22 12.48
CA ASP A 96 -0.34 -20.58 12.50
C ASP A 96 -0.01 -21.21 11.14
N LYS A 97 0.91 -22.19 11.14
CA LYS A 97 1.05 -23.11 10.03
C LYS A 97 -0.30 -23.81 9.88
N GLU A 98 -0.88 -23.69 8.68
CA GLU A 98 -2.07 -24.36 8.14
C GLU A 98 -3.32 -23.48 7.89
N ALA A 99 -3.85 -23.69 6.68
CA ALA A 99 -5.16 -23.29 6.16
C ALA A 99 -5.46 -21.79 6.00
N TRP A 100 -5.28 -21.34 4.76
CA TRP A 100 -5.72 -20.06 4.22
C TRP A 100 -7.25 -20.03 4.04
N ASP A 101 -8.02 -19.96 5.13
CA ASP A 101 -9.43 -19.57 5.05
C ASP A 101 -9.57 -18.07 5.34
N PHE A 102 -9.46 -17.26 4.28
CA PHE A 102 -9.91 -15.87 4.27
C PHE A 102 -11.45 -15.81 4.26
N ALA A 103 -12.10 -16.45 5.23
CA ALA A 103 -13.51 -16.25 5.51
C ALA A 103 -13.65 -15.06 6.47
N GLY A 104 -13.66 -13.87 5.86
CA GLY A 104 -14.42 -12.72 6.33
C GLY A 104 -14.22 -12.28 7.78
N LYS A 105 -13.29 -11.35 8.01
CA LYS A 105 -13.46 -10.24 8.95
C LYS A 105 -12.27 -9.27 8.88
N GLY A 106 -12.54 -7.99 8.63
CA GLY A 106 -11.63 -6.93 9.05
C GLY A 106 -11.44 -5.74 8.13
N CYS A 107 -12.50 -4.97 7.88
CA CYS A 107 -12.45 -3.50 7.82
C CYS A 107 -13.89 -2.95 7.79
N ARG A 108 -14.50 -2.79 8.96
CA ARG A 108 -15.62 -1.85 9.14
C ARG A 108 -15.09 -0.69 9.98
N TYR A 109 -14.96 0.49 9.37
CA TYR A 109 -14.85 1.73 10.10
C TYR A 109 -16.27 2.19 10.45
N GLY A 110 -16.50 2.48 11.73
CA GLY A 110 -17.70 3.15 12.21
C GLY A 110 -17.27 4.08 13.34
N THR A 111 -17.38 5.38 13.11
CA THR A 111 -17.33 6.40 14.16
C THR A 111 -18.55 6.24 15.06
N LYS A 112 -18.33 6.23 16.38
CA LYS A 112 -19.43 6.35 17.34
C LYS A 112 -19.98 7.76 17.24
N HIS A 113 -21.26 7.88 16.90
CA HIS A 113 -22.05 9.05 17.28
C HIS A 113 -22.80 8.74 18.57
N SER A 114 -22.93 9.82 19.36
CA SER A 114 -23.40 9.98 20.74
C SER A 114 -24.42 8.99 21.29
#